data_AF-A0AAV0LP58-F1
#
_entry.id   AF-A0AAV0LP58-F1
#
_cell.length_a   1.000
_cell.length_b   1.000
_cell.length_c   1.000
_cell.angle_alpha   90.00
_cell.angle_beta   90.00
_cell.angle_gamma   90.00
#
_symmetry.space_group_name_H-M   'P 1'
#
loop_
_entity.id
_entity.type
_entity.pdbx_description
1 polymer ?
#
loop_
_entity_poly.entity_id
_entity_poly.type
_entity_poly.pdbx_seq_one_letter_code
_entity_poly.pdbx_strand_id
1 'polypeptide(L)'
;HNSKSGKSYIYKPYLLTSIVKHIRVRLFWLLFLRREMGMKWVPRGAAAIVLALALLLLGFAAEVSNGGITSSFLRKYDLSKDMTLDSDVFKAPPGYNAPQQVHITQGDMEGKGVIVSWITPDEPGSNIVLYWAEGKAKQKSRAEGTVLQYKYTNYTSGYIHHCTIKGLEFETKYYYEVGIGSKSKRQFWFTTPPKPGPDVPYTFGLIGDLGQTYDSNKTVDHYMSNSMNPQTLLFVGDLSYADAYPLGDNTRWDTWGRFTEKLVAYKPAIWSAGNHDIQVLPENGENEPFQPYIKRYPTPYKESGSSSPLWYSVKRASAYIIVLSSYSASGNDALLLINLFHPIQFSWNFR
;
A
#
# COMPACT_ATOMS: atom_id res chain seq x y z
N HIS A 1 -33.23 11.37 14.08
CA HIS A 1 -34.19 10.39 13.56
C HIS A 1 -33.93 10.18 12.07
N ASN A 2 -33.98 8.91 11.62
CA ASN A 2 -33.82 8.38 10.25
C ASN A 2 -32.42 7.92 9.81
N SER A 3 -31.96 6.86 10.47
CA SER A 3 -31.04 5.86 9.89
C SER A 3 -31.76 5.06 8.80
N LYS A 4 -31.39 5.25 7.53
CA LYS A 4 -31.74 4.30 6.47
C LYS A 4 -30.81 3.09 6.59
N SER A 5 -31.42 1.96 6.93
CA SER A 5 -30.82 0.63 7.05
C SER A 5 -30.08 0.22 5.77
N GLY A 6 -28.76 0.12 5.84
CA GLY A 6 -27.97 -0.63 4.87
C GLY A 6 -28.29 -2.11 5.02
N LYS A 7 -29.09 -2.66 4.10
CA LYS A 7 -29.26 -4.12 3.98
C LYS A 7 -27.92 -4.71 3.56
N SER A 8 -27.32 -5.55 4.40
CA SER A 8 -26.20 -6.37 3.96
C SER A 8 -26.74 -7.39 2.95
N TYR A 9 -26.23 -7.32 1.73
CA TYR A 9 -26.42 -8.39 0.76
C TYR A 9 -25.46 -9.50 1.17
N ILE A 10 -25.97 -10.44 1.96
CA ILE A 10 -25.34 -11.76 2.12
C ILE A 10 -25.30 -12.37 0.72
N TYR A 11 -24.11 -12.41 0.12
CA TYR A 11 -23.85 -13.25 -1.04
C TYR A 11 -24.08 -14.70 -0.60
N LYS A 12 -25.32 -15.18 -0.77
CA LYS A 12 -25.60 -16.62 -0.72
C LYS A 12 -24.74 -17.27 -1.79
N PRO A 13 -23.99 -18.34 -1.49
CA PRO A 13 -23.22 -19.05 -2.50
C PRO A 13 -24.20 -19.67 -3.50
N TYR A 14 -24.36 -19.00 -4.65
CA TYR A 14 -25.15 -19.47 -5.78
C TYR A 14 -24.60 -20.78 -6.39
N LEU A 15 -23.39 -21.20 -5.99
CA LEU A 15 -22.79 -22.45 -6.43
C LEU A 15 -23.46 -23.68 -5.80
N LEU A 16 -23.81 -23.65 -4.51
CA LEU A 16 -24.44 -24.79 -3.83
C LEU A 16 -25.90 -24.98 -4.23
N THR A 17 -26.65 -23.91 -4.47
CA THR A 17 -28.05 -24.00 -4.94
C THR A 17 -28.14 -24.42 -6.41
N SER A 18 -27.19 -24.04 -7.26
CA SER A 18 -27.14 -24.48 -8.66
C SER A 18 -26.77 -25.97 -8.79
N ILE A 19 -25.80 -26.44 -8.01
CA ILE A 19 -25.40 -27.86 -7.96
C ILE A 19 -26.55 -28.72 -7.41
N VAL A 20 -27.22 -28.30 -6.33
CA VAL A 20 -28.37 -29.05 -5.77
C VAL A 20 -29.58 -29.03 -6.72
N LYS A 21 -29.83 -27.94 -7.47
CA LYS A 21 -30.85 -27.93 -8.53
C LYS A 21 -30.49 -28.84 -9.71
N HIS A 22 -29.24 -28.84 -10.17
CA HIS A 22 -28.79 -29.71 -11.26
C HIS A 22 -28.83 -31.20 -10.87
N ILE A 23 -28.49 -31.54 -9.62
CA ILE A 23 -28.59 -32.90 -9.09
C ILE A 23 -30.05 -33.33 -8.98
N ARG A 24 -30.96 -32.47 -8.48
CA ARG A 24 -32.40 -32.78 -8.38
C ARG A 24 -33.06 -32.99 -9.75
N VAL A 25 -32.72 -32.16 -10.75
CA VAL A 25 -33.28 -32.29 -12.12
C VAL A 25 -32.74 -33.54 -12.82
N ARG A 26 -31.48 -33.93 -12.59
CA ARG A 26 -30.91 -35.16 -13.18
C ARG A 26 -31.37 -36.45 -12.49
N LEU A 27 -31.61 -36.44 -11.17
CA LEU A 27 -32.21 -37.59 -10.47
C LEU A 27 -33.67 -37.83 -10.89
N PHE A 28 -34.43 -36.76 -11.18
CA PHE A 28 -35.80 -36.89 -11.67
C PHE A 28 -35.85 -37.55 -13.06
N TRP A 29 -34.91 -37.22 -13.95
CA TRP A 29 -34.77 -37.86 -15.26
C TRP A 29 -34.31 -39.33 -15.19
N LEU A 30 -33.41 -39.67 -14.27
CA LEU A 30 -32.99 -41.06 -14.02
C LEU A 30 -34.14 -41.93 -13.47
N LEU A 31 -35.03 -41.36 -12.66
CA LEU A 31 -36.23 -42.05 -12.17
C LEU A 31 -37.33 -42.15 -13.23
N PHE A 32 -37.43 -41.18 -14.16
CA PHE A 32 -38.39 -41.20 -15.26
C PHE A 32 -37.99 -42.22 -16.35
N LEU A 33 -36.71 -42.28 -16.73
CA LEU A 33 -36.16 -43.28 -17.67
C LEU A 33 -36.28 -44.72 -17.14
N ARG A 34 -36.39 -44.91 -15.82
CA ARG A 34 -36.59 -46.21 -15.15
C ARG A 34 -37.98 -46.80 -15.40
N ARG A 35 -38.99 -45.98 -15.73
CA ARG A 35 -40.38 -46.44 -15.87
C ARG A 35 -40.72 -46.91 -17.29
N GLU A 36 -39.99 -46.45 -18.31
CA GLU A 36 -40.24 -46.83 -19.71
C GLU A 36 -39.27 -47.86 -20.29
N MET A 37 -38.05 -47.97 -19.76
CA MET A 37 -37.07 -48.96 -20.24
C MET A 37 -36.88 -50.03 -19.17
N GLY A 38 -37.38 -51.25 -19.41
CA GLY A 38 -37.31 -52.40 -18.50
C GLY A 38 -35.88 -52.87 -18.16
N MET A 39 -35.13 -52.06 -17.40
CA MET A 39 -33.79 -52.36 -16.93
C MET A 39 -33.85 -53.33 -15.76
N LYS A 40 -33.32 -54.54 -15.99
CA LYS A 40 -33.12 -55.57 -14.97
C LYS A 40 -32.16 -55.06 -13.88
N TRP A 41 -32.41 -55.51 -12.65
CA TRP A 41 -31.65 -55.16 -11.45
C TRP A 41 -30.14 -55.20 -11.70
N VAL A 42 -29.47 -54.06 -11.48
CA VAL A 42 -28.04 -54.03 -11.27
C VAL A 42 -27.75 -54.95 -10.06
N PRO A 43 -26.87 -55.96 -10.17
CA PRO A 43 -26.56 -56.84 -9.04
C PRO A 43 -26.17 -55.97 -7.84
N ARG A 44 -26.63 -56.31 -6.62
CA ARG A 44 -26.37 -55.50 -5.41
C ARG A 44 -24.89 -55.09 -5.25
N GLY A 45 -23.96 -55.91 -5.76
CA GLY A 45 -22.53 -55.59 -5.81
C GLY A 45 -22.15 -54.42 -6.72
N ALA A 46 -22.78 -54.26 -7.89
CA ALA A 46 -22.47 -53.18 -8.82
C ALA A 46 -23.00 -51.81 -8.34
N ALA A 47 -24.13 -51.77 -7.61
CA ALA A 47 -24.58 -50.54 -6.95
C ALA A 47 -23.63 -50.10 -5.83
N ALA A 48 -23.07 -51.05 -5.07
CA ALA A 48 -22.09 -50.77 -4.02
C ALA A 48 -20.78 -50.22 -4.59
N ILE A 49 -20.31 -50.76 -5.73
CA ILE A 49 -19.10 -50.29 -6.43
C ILE A 49 -19.29 -48.85 -6.93
N VAL A 50 -20.43 -48.52 -7.52
CA VAL A 50 -20.71 -47.15 -7.98
C VAL A 50 -20.73 -46.16 -6.82
N LEU A 51 -21.32 -46.54 -5.69
CA LEU A 51 -21.34 -45.69 -4.49
C LEU A 51 -19.93 -45.49 -3.91
N ALA A 52 -19.13 -46.56 -3.86
CA ALA A 52 -17.75 -46.48 -3.39
C ALA A 52 -16.89 -45.57 -4.29
N LEU A 53 -17.01 -45.70 -5.61
CA LEU A 53 -16.30 -44.85 -6.57
C LEU A 53 -16.74 -43.38 -6.46
N ALA A 54 -18.04 -43.13 -6.26
CA ALA A 54 -18.55 -41.77 -6.06
C ALA A 54 -18.03 -41.13 -4.76
N LEU A 55 -17.97 -41.88 -3.67
CA LEU A 55 -17.40 -41.42 -2.40
C LEU A 55 -15.89 -41.18 -2.50
N LEU A 56 -15.17 -42.02 -3.26
CA LEU A 56 -13.74 -41.89 -3.48
C LEU A 56 -13.41 -40.67 -4.35
N LEU A 57 -14.23 -40.40 -5.37
CA LEU A 57 -14.16 -39.16 -6.18
C LEU A 57 -14.50 -37.91 -5.36
N LEU A 58 -15.47 -37.98 -4.44
CA LEU A 58 -15.79 -36.89 -3.51
C LEU A 58 -14.66 -36.64 -2.51
N GLY A 59 -14.02 -37.70 -2.00
CA GLY A 59 -12.84 -37.59 -1.13
C GLY A 59 -11.67 -36.92 -1.83
N PHE A 60 -11.35 -37.35 -3.07
CA PHE A 60 -10.36 -36.67 -3.90
C PHE A 60 -10.73 -35.21 -4.16
N ALA A 61 -11.98 -34.93 -4.56
CA ALA A 61 -12.46 -33.56 -4.80
C ALA A 61 -12.36 -32.65 -3.56
N ALA A 62 -12.58 -33.20 -2.37
CA ALA A 62 -12.45 -32.48 -1.10
C ALA A 62 -10.99 -32.20 -0.72
N GLU A 63 -10.05 -33.10 -1.03
CA GLU A 63 -8.61 -32.88 -0.85
C GLU A 63 -8.05 -31.82 -1.83
N VAL A 64 -8.61 -31.68 -3.04
CA VAL A 64 -8.22 -30.60 -3.98
C VAL A 64 -8.87 -29.25 -3.65
N SER A 65 -9.88 -29.21 -2.79
CA SER A 65 -10.46 -27.95 -2.30
C SER A 65 -9.82 -27.56 -0.98
N ASN A 66 -8.69 -26.85 -1.05
CA ASN A 66 -8.14 -26.15 0.12
C ASN A 66 -9.04 -24.95 0.43
N GLY A 67 -10.17 -25.20 1.10
CA GLY A 67 -11.05 -24.15 1.58
C GLY A 67 -10.27 -23.26 2.53
N GLY A 68 -10.15 -21.97 2.21
CA GLY A 68 -9.35 -21.04 3.00
C GLY A 68 -9.72 -21.09 4.49
N ILE A 69 -8.71 -21.26 5.35
CA ILE A 69 -8.90 -21.20 6.81
C ILE A 69 -9.18 -19.74 7.18
N THR A 70 -10.37 -19.48 7.71
CA THR A 70 -10.68 -18.17 8.28
C THR A 70 -10.22 -18.14 9.73
N SER A 71 -9.53 -17.08 10.14
CA SER A 71 -9.10 -16.90 11.52
C SER A 71 -10.28 -16.87 12.49
N SER A 72 -10.08 -17.32 13.73
CA SER A 72 -11.04 -17.11 14.82
C SER A 72 -11.06 -15.66 15.34
N PHE A 73 -10.25 -14.78 14.75
CA PHE A 73 -10.21 -13.37 15.09
C PHE A 73 -11.54 -12.69 14.76
N LEU A 74 -12.18 -12.15 15.81
CA LEU A 74 -13.36 -11.30 15.70
C LEU A 74 -12.93 -9.86 15.97
N ARG A 75 -13.06 -8.99 14.97
CA ARG A 75 -12.89 -7.55 15.17
C ARG A 75 -13.94 -7.08 16.18
N LYS A 76 -13.52 -6.29 17.17
CA LYS A 76 -14.46 -5.65 18.10
C LYS A 76 -15.44 -4.78 17.31
N TYR A 77 -16.71 -4.76 17.73
CA TYR A 77 -17.75 -3.99 17.05
C TYR A 77 -17.51 -2.48 17.10
N ASP A 78 -16.78 -1.99 18.10
CA ASP A 78 -16.43 -0.58 18.22
C ASP A 78 -15.38 -0.19 17.19
N LEU A 79 -15.73 0.74 16.30
CA LEU A 79 -14.79 1.36 15.39
C LEU A 79 -13.71 2.09 16.20
N SER A 80 -12.45 1.89 15.83
CA SER A 80 -11.33 2.64 16.39
C SER A 80 -11.52 4.13 16.10
N LYS A 81 -11.46 4.95 17.14
CA LYS A 81 -11.56 6.40 17.02
C LYS A 81 -10.25 6.99 16.54
N ASP A 82 -10.34 8.06 15.76
CA ASP A 82 -9.19 8.91 15.46
C ASP A 82 -8.55 9.43 16.73
N MET A 83 -7.22 9.47 16.73
CA MET A 83 -6.46 10.08 17.81
C MET A 83 -6.78 11.59 17.88
N THR A 84 -6.80 12.13 19.08
CA THR A 84 -7.08 13.55 19.33
C THR A 84 -5.90 14.42 18.88
N LEU A 85 -6.14 15.66 18.47
CA LEU A 85 -5.10 16.55 17.93
C LEU A 85 -3.96 16.88 18.93
N ASP A 86 -4.22 16.75 20.23
CA ASP A 86 -3.26 16.90 21.32
C ASP A 86 -2.46 15.63 21.64
N SER A 87 -2.72 14.53 20.92
CA SER A 87 -1.97 13.27 21.06
C SER A 87 -0.48 13.50 20.82
N ASP A 88 0.35 12.79 21.58
CA ASP A 88 1.81 12.87 21.54
C ASP A 88 2.40 12.62 20.15
N VAL A 89 1.86 11.65 19.41
CA VAL A 89 2.26 11.32 18.03
C VAL A 89 2.03 12.43 17.02
N PHE A 90 1.19 13.42 17.33
CA PHE A 90 0.91 14.56 16.46
C PHE A 90 1.67 15.83 16.86
N LYS A 91 2.50 15.79 17.89
CA LYS A 91 3.24 16.98 18.35
C LYS A 91 4.18 17.47 17.26
N ALA A 92 4.15 18.79 17.02
CA ALA A 92 5.12 19.44 16.16
C ALA A 92 6.52 19.38 16.79
N PRO A 93 7.59 19.23 15.98
CA PRO A 93 8.95 19.32 16.49
C PRO A 93 9.20 20.73 17.05
N PRO A 94 9.94 20.86 18.16
CA PRO A 94 10.20 22.14 18.77
C PRO A 94 11.16 23.00 17.94
N GLY A 95 11.05 24.31 18.09
CA GLY A 95 11.92 25.28 17.43
C GLY A 95 11.23 26.02 16.28
N TYR A 96 11.63 27.26 16.04
CA TYR A 96 11.09 28.10 14.97
C TYR A 96 11.31 27.43 13.61
N ASN A 97 10.25 27.35 12.81
CA ASN A 97 10.24 26.77 11.47
C ASN A 97 10.92 25.37 11.38
N ALA A 98 10.82 24.58 12.45
CA ALA A 98 11.42 23.25 12.51
C ALA A 98 10.84 22.34 11.41
N PRO A 99 11.69 21.69 10.58
CA PRO A 99 11.21 20.72 9.60
C PRO A 99 10.38 19.63 10.28
N GLN A 100 9.21 19.35 9.73
CA GLN A 100 8.29 18.33 10.22
C GLN A 100 7.81 17.44 9.07
N GLN A 101 7.13 16.35 9.43
CA GLN A 101 6.55 15.42 8.46
C GLN A 101 7.62 14.83 7.51
N VAL A 102 8.82 14.62 8.05
CA VAL A 102 9.97 14.14 7.28
C VAL A 102 9.69 12.71 6.82
N HIS A 103 9.87 12.46 5.52
CA HIS A 103 9.68 11.14 4.96
C HIS A 103 10.60 10.92 3.76
N ILE A 104 10.91 9.65 3.50
CA ILE A 104 11.76 9.24 2.40
C ILE A 104 11.11 8.18 1.53
N THR A 105 11.40 8.21 0.23
CA THR A 105 11.07 7.14 -0.72
C THR A 105 12.24 6.89 -1.66
N GLN A 106 12.23 5.78 -2.39
CA GLN A 106 13.25 5.50 -3.40
C GLN A 106 13.18 6.56 -4.52
N GLY A 107 14.34 7.07 -4.94
CA GLY A 107 14.46 8.20 -5.87
C GLY A 107 15.06 7.86 -7.23
N ASP A 108 15.31 6.59 -7.50
CA ASP A 108 15.83 6.07 -8.75
C ASP A 108 15.26 4.67 -9.04
N MET A 109 15.61 4.09 -10.19
CA MET A 109 15.12 2.78 -10.60
C MET A 109 15.71 1.62 -9.79
N GLU A 110 16.92 1.73 -9.24
CA GLU A 110 17.67 0.57 -8.71
C GLU A 110 18.04 0.65 -7.22
N GLY A 111 17.79 1.78 -6.54
CA GLY A 111 18.05 1.96 -5.11
C GLY A 111 19.30 2.77 -4.78
N LYS A 112 19.93 3.44 -5.76
CA LYS A 112 21.03 4.41 -5.54
C LYS A 112 20.54 5.85 -5.33
N GLY A 113 19.22 6.05 -5.34
CA GLY A 113 18.60 7.36 -5.13
C GLY A 113 17.55 7.32 -4.02
N VAL A 114 17.39 8.43 -3.33
CA VAL A 114 16.33 8.66 -2.33
C VAL A 114 15.73 10.04 -2.54
N ILE A 115 14.41 10.14 -2.45
CA ILE A 115 13.72 11.43 -2.36
C ILE A 115 13.48 11.69 -0.87
N VAL A 116 14.03 12.79 -0.38
CA VAL A 116 13.83 13.30 0.99
C VAL A 116 12.80 14.42 0.92
N SER A 117 11.75 14.30 1.71
CA SER A 117 10.66 15.26 1.76
C SER A 117 10.42 15.74 3.19
N TRP A 118 10.06 17.01 3.36
CA TRP A 118 9.70 17.60 4.65
C TRP A 118 8.83 18.84 4.44
N ILE A 119 8.25 19.34 5.53
CA ILE A 119 7.50 20.60 5.54
C ILE A 119 8.12 21.57 6.54
N THR A 120 8.28 22.83 6.15
CA THR A 120 8.51 23.94 7.09
C THR A 120 7.19 24.74 7.28
N PRO A 121 6.74 24.94 8.53
CA PRO A 121 5.39 25.47 8.78
C PRO A 121 5.24 26.99 8.60
N ASP A 122 6.29 27.77 8.88
CA ASP A 122 6.16 29.22 9.10
C ASP A 122 6.65 30.03 7.89
N GLU A 123 7.77 29.63 7.29
CA GLU A 123 8.41 30.32 6.15
C GLU A 123 9.11 29.30 5.22
N PRO A 124 9.45 29.68 3.96
CA PRO A 124 10.00 28.74 2.98
C PRO A 124 11.21 27.96 3.45
N GLY A 125 12.10 28.54 4.27
CA GLY A 125 13.30 27.84 4.73
C GLY A 125 14.24 27.42 3.58
N SER A 126 15.11 26.45 3.86
CA SER A 126 16.11 25.94 2.90
C SER A 126 15.66 24.62 2.27
N ASN A 127 15.81 24.49 0.95
CA ASN A 127 15.56 23.26 0.18
C ASN A 127 16.76 22.30 0.16
N ILE A 128 17.75 22.53 1.01
CA ILE A 128 19.02 21.81 1.00
C ILE A 128 18.95 20.59 1.90
N VAL A 129 19.46 19.47 1.40
CA VAL A 129 19.80 18.31 2.23
C VAL A 129 21.32 18.17 2.28
N LEU A 130 21.87 18.14 3.50
CA LEU A 130 23.24 17.68 3.71
C LEU A 130 23.21 16.19 4.03
N TYR A 131 24.09 15.40 3.42
CA TYR A 131 24.12 13.94 3.64
C TYR A 131 25.55 13.38 3.60
N TRP A 132 25.77 12.27 4.29
CA TRP A 132 27.06 11.58 4.33
C TRP A 132 26.90 10.12 4.71
N ALA A 133 27.78 9.27 4.20
CA ALA A 133 27.85 7.86 4.62
C ALA A 133 28.35 7.76 6.07
N GLU A 134 27.94 6.72 6.79
CA GLU A 134 28.43 6.42 8.14
C GLU A 134 29.98 6.42 8.16
N GLY A 135 30.56 7.05 9.19
CA GLY A 135 32.01 7.26 9.29
C GLY A 135 32.56 8.46 8.50
N LYS A 136 31.76 9.14 7.65
CA LYS A 136 32.21 10.27 6.81
C LYS A 136 31.63 11.63 7.19
N ALA A 137 31.34 11.88 8.48
CA ALA A 137 30.68 13.11 8.95
C ALA A 137 31.43 14.43 8.63
N LYS A 138 32.74 14.37 8.40
CA LYS A 138 33.57 15.52 7.98
C LYS A 138 33.47 15.82 6.48
N GLN A 139 32.88 14.92 5.68
CA GLN A 139 32.74 15.01 4.22
C GLN A 139 31.25 14.98 3.87
N LYS A 140 30.55 16.06 4.21
CA LYS A 140 29.12 16.18 3.89
C LYS A 140 28.95 16.58 2.44
N SER A 141 28.16 15.79 1.72
CA SER A 141 27.64 16.13 0.41
C SER A 141 26.40 17.01 0.55
N ARG A 142 26.06 17.73 -0.52
CA ARG A 142 24.90 18.63 -0.59
C ARG A 142 24.02 18.23 -1.78
N ALA A 143 22.72 18.17 -1.56
CA ALA A 143 21.70 18.10 -2.61
C ALA A 143 20.73 19.27 -2.43
N GLU A 144 20.18 19.77 -3.54
CA GLU A 144 19.24 20.89 -3.56
C GLU A 144 17.92 20.42 -4.16
N GLY A 145 16.85 20.66 -3.42
CA GLY A 145 15.50 20.30 -3.79
C GLY A 145 14.66 21.47 -4.30
N THR A 146 13.39 21.20 -4.50
CA THR A 146 12.37 22.20 -4.81
C THR A 146 11.47 22.42 -3.61
N VAL A 147 10.72 23.53 -3.65
CA VAL A 147 9.68 23.85 -2.67
C VAL A 147 8.38 24.16 -3.40
N LEU A 148 7.26 23.77 -2.82
CA LEU A 148 5.93 24.09 -3.31
C LEU A 148 4.96 24.32 -2.14
N GLN A 149 3.80 24.87 -2.46
CA GLN A 149 2.65 24.94 -1.58
C GLN A 149 1.40 24.59 -2.39
N TYR A 150 0.33 24.20 -1.69
CA TYR A 150 -0.99 24.08 -2.29
C TYR A 150 -2.05 24.67 -1.36
N LYS A 151 -3.20 25.00 -1.94
CA LYS A 151 -4.42 25.34 -1.23
C LYS A 151 -5.45 24.25 -1.51
N TYR A 152 -6.26 23.98 -0.50
CA TYR A 152 -7.39 23.07 -0.58
C TYR A 152 -8.48 23.62 0.33
N THR A 153 -9.62 24.01 -0.24
CA THR A 153 -10.72 24.70 0.43
C THR A 153 -10.25 25.93 1.21
N ASN A 154 -10.35 25.93 2.54
CA ASN A 154 -9.87 26.99 3.42
C ASN A 154 -8.45 26.71 3.98
N TYR A 155 -7.84 25.59 3.64
CA TYR A 155 -6.51 25.19 4.06
C TYR A 155 -5.44 25.71 3.09
N THR A 156 -4.31 26.15 3.64
CA THR A 156 -3.08 26.44 2.89
C THR A 156 -1.95 25.65 3.52
N SER A 157 -1.20 24.91 2.71
CA SER A 157 -0.11 24.09 3.23
C SER A 157 1.05 24.93 3.76
N GLY A 158 1.80 24.35 4.70
CA GLY A 158 3.19 24.75 4.90
C GLY A 158 4.02 24.58 3.62
N TYR A 159 5.29 24.95 3.68
CA TYR A 159 6.20 24.85 2.54
C TYR A 159 6.71 23.42 2.40
N ILE A 160 6.32 22.74 1.32
CA ILE A 160 6.63 21.34 1.09
C ILE A 160 7.88 21.23 0.25
N HIS A 161 8.88 20.52 0.76
CA HIS A 161 10.17 20.35 0.13
C HIS A 161 10.32 18.93 -0.40
N HIS A 162 10.93 18.82 -1.58
CA HIS A 162 11.36 17.54 -2.14
C HIS A 162 12.78 17.66 -2.67
N CYS A 163 13.70 16.84 -2.16
CA CYS A 163 15.09 16.81 -2.56
C CYS A 163 15.49 15.39 -2.95
N THR A 164 15.93 15.21 -4.21
CA THR A 164 16.41 13.90 -4.67
C THR A 164 17.92 13.82 -4.51
N ILE A 165 18.39 12.88 -3.69
CA ILE A 165 19.79 12.50 -3.61
C ILE A 165 20.01 11.33 -4.56
N LYS A 166 21.05 11.38 -5.39
CA LYS A 166 21.41 10.33 -6.37
C LYS A 166 22.85 9.86 -6.18
N GLY A 167 23.19 8.73 -6.78
CA GLY A 167 24.56 8.22 -6.81
C GLY A 167 25.06 7.69 -5.46
N LEU A 168 24.15 7.25 -4.59
CA LEU A 168 24.49 6.63 -3.32
C LEU A 168 25.10 5.24 -3.52
N GLU A 169 25.96 4.81 -2.61
CA GLU A 169 26.45 3.44 -2.57
C GLU A 169 25.38 2.49 -2.04
N PHE A 170 25.36 1.26 -2.54
CA PHE A 170 24.48 0.20 -2.01
C PHE A 170 24.89 -0.22 -0.60
N GLU A 171 23.96 -0.81 0.15
CA GLU A 171 24.17 -1.38 1.50
C GLU A 171 24.88 -0.43 2.48
N THR A 172 24.65 0.86 2.31
CA THR A 172 25.38 1.89 3.04
C THR A 172 24.39 2.70 3.86
N LYS A 173 24.70 2.85 5.14
CA LYS A 173 23.96 3.75 6.03
C LYS A 173 24.39 5.18 5.77
N TYR A 174 23.41 6.03 5.48
CA TYR A 174 23.58 7.46 5.29
C TYR A 174 22.88 8.22 6.40
N TYR A 175 23.52 9.27 6.87
CA TYR A 175 22.89 10.31 7.68
C TYR A 175 22.51 11.47 6.77
N TYR A 176 21.41 12.14 7.09
CA TYR A 176 21.01 13.35 6.38
C TYR A 176 20.42 14.40 7.33
N GLU A 177 20.59 15.68 6.98
CA GLU A 177 20.08 16.83 7.72
C GLU A 177 19.16 17.68 6.82
N VAL A 178 18.06 18.14 7.40
CA VAL A 178 17.10 19.09 6.81
C VAL A 178 16.96 20.33 7.69
N GLY A 179 16.41 21.42 7.14
CA GLY A 179 16.33 22.70 7.84
C GLY A 179 17.67 23.42 7.94
N ILE A 180 18.50 23.28 6.91
CA ILE A 180 19.84 23.87 6.86
C ILE A 180 19.74 25.40 6.95
N GLY A 181 20.58 26.02 7.77
CA GLY A 181 20.55 27.46 8.04
C GLY A 181 19.56 27.87 9.14
N SER A 182 18.66 26.99 9.57
CA SER A 182 17.82 27.21 10.75
C SER A 182 18.49 26.71 12.04
N LYS A 183 18.15 27.32 13.18
CA LYS A 183 18.50 26.80 14.51
C LYS A 183 17.79 25.48 14.82
N SER A 184 16.72 25.17 14.08
CA SER A 184 15.87 23.99 14.26
C SER A 184 16.21 22.88 13.26
N LYS A 185 17.46 22.78 12.80
CA LYS A 185 17.90 21.70 11.92
C LYS A 185 17.65 20.33 12.56
N ARG A 186 17.30 19.32 11.75
CA ARG A 186 17.01 17.96 12.22
C ARG A 186 17.83 16.95 11.44
N GLN A 187 18.33 15.93 12.14
CA GLN A 187 19.15 14.87 11.57
C GLN A 187 18.42 13.53 11.63
N PHE A 188 18.53 12.76 10.56
CA PHE A 188 17.95 11.44 10.39
C PHE A 188 18.97 10.51 9.73
N TRP A 189 18.57 9.27 9.45
CA TRP A 189 19.41 8.31 8.74
C TRP A 189 18.55 7.29 7.99
N PHE A 190 19.13 6.66 6.98
CA PHE A 190 18.54 5.52 6.27
C PHE A 190 19.65 4.60 5.77
N THR A 191 19.28 3.41 5.28
CA THR A 191 20.21 2.47 4.64
C THR A 191 19.74 2.20 3.22
N THR A 192 20.64 2.37 2.24
CA THR A 192 20.37 1.98 0.85
C THR A 192 20.23 0.47 0.74
N PRO A 193 19.39 -0.04 -0.18
CA PRO A 193 19.24 -1.48 -0.36
C PRO A 193 20.53 -2.12 -0.91
N PRO A 194 20.63 -3.46 -0.87
CA PRO A 194 21.59 -4.18 -1.69
C PRO A 194 21.34 -3.95 -3.17
N LYS A 195 22.41 -4.10 -3.96
CA LYS A 195 22.33 -4.04 -5.42
C LYS A 195 21.29 -5.05 -5.93
N PRO A 196 20.42 -4.67 -6.87
CA PRO A 196 19.42 -5.62 -7.38
C PRO A 196 20.03 -6.89 -7.98
N GLY A 197 19.41 -8.04 -7.70
CA GLY A 197 19.85 -9.35 -8.16
C GLY A 197 18.86 -10.46 -7.75
N PRO A 198 18.84 -11.60 -8.45
CA PRO A 198 17.78 -12.62 -8.30
C PRO A 198 17.70 -13.23 -6.89
N ASP A 199 18.84 -13.45 -6.24
CA ASP A 199 18.92 -14.14 -4.94
C ASP A 199 19.19 -13.19 -3.76
N VAL A 200 18.90 -11.90 -3.94
CA VAL A 200 19.19 -10.88 -2.92
C VAL A 200 18.06 -10.84 -1.88
N PRO A 201 18.31 -11.20 -0.61
CA PRO A 201 17.28 -11.22 0.41
C PRO A 201 16.88 -9.79 0.80
N TYR A 202 15.59 -9.59 1.06
CA TYR A 202 15.06 -8.31 1.50
C TYR A 202 13.72 -8.49 2.22
N THR A 203 13.48 -7.71 3.27
CA THR A 203 12.20 -7.77 3.99
C THR A 203 11.38 -6.51 3.70
N PHE A 204 10.25 -6.70 3.02
CA PHE A 204 9.24 -5.66 2.86
C PHE A 204 8.19 -5.77 3.96
N GLY A 205 7.77 -4.65 4.51
CA GLY A 205 6.56 -4.59 5.33
C GLY A 205 5.44 -3.98 4.50
N LEU A 206 4.21 -4.41 4.74
CA LEU A 206 3.04 -4.03 3.95
C LEU A 206 2.02 -3.37 4.88
N ILE A 207 1.59 -2.16 4.55
CA ILE A 207 0.52 -1.42 5.24
C ILE A 207 -0.38 -0.79 4.17
N GLY A 208 -1.69 -0.87 4.38
CA GLY A 208 -2.69 -0.11 3.64
C GLY A 208 -3.72 0.43 4.63
N ASP A 209 -4.50 1.41 4.21
CA ASP A 209 -5.66 1.89 4.97
C ASP A 209 -5.26 2.33 6.40
N LEU A 210 -4.13 3.03 6.53
CA LEU A 210 -3.54 3.27 7.84
C LEU A 210 -4.41 4.22 8.66
N GLY A 211 -4.77 5.39 8.09
CA GLY A 211 -5.41 6.46 8.84
C GLY A 211 -4.61 6.89 10.07
N GLN A 212 -5.31 7.42 11.07
CA GLN A 212 -4.68 8.03 12.25
C GLN A 212 -5.47 7.76 13.54
N THR A 213 -5.97 6.54 13.67
CA THR A 213 -6.68 6.02 14.83
C THR A 213 -5.74 5.41 15.88
N TYR A 214 -6.29 5.07 17.05
CA TYR A 214 -5.52 4.32 18.05
C TYR A 214 -5.04 2.96 17.55
N ASP A 215 -5.81 2.26 16.70
CA ASP A 215 -5.39 1.02 16.05
C ASP A 215 -4.33 1.27 14.96
N SER A 216 -4.36 2.43 14.30
CA SER A 216 -3.31 2.86 13.37
C SER A 216 -1.97 2.99 14.10
N ASN A 217 -1.96 3.62 15.29
CA ASN A 217 -0.75 3.74 16.11
C ASN A 217 -0.22 2.36 16.54
N LYS A 218 -1.10 1.45 17.01
CA LYS A 218 -0.69 0.07 17.33
C LYS A 218 -0.11 -0.66 16.12
N THR A 219 -0.66 -0.45 14.93
CA THR A 219 -0.17 -1.06 13.69
C THR A 219 1.25 -0.58 13.38
N VAL A 220 1.52 0.73 13.53
CA VAL A 220 2.87 1.28 13.38
C VAL A 220 3.81 0.76 14.46
N ASP A 221 3.37 0.66 15.71
CA ASP A 221 4.20 0.14 16.81
C ASP A 221 4.53 -1.35 16.61
N HIS A 222 3.58 -2.15 16.13
CA HIS A 222 3.80 -3.55 15.74
C HIS A 222 4.79 -3.66 14.59
N TYR A 223 4.69 -2.80 13.57
CA TYR A 223 5.66 -2.76 12.48
C TYR A 223 7.07 -2.44 13.00
N MET A 224 7.20 -1.41 13.84
CA MET A 224 8.49 -0.93 14.34
C MET A 224 9.15 -1.91 15.33
N SER A 225 8.36 -2.67 16.08
CA SER A 225 8.84 -3.70 17.02
C SER A 225 8.99 -5.09 16.39
N ASN A 226 8.68 -5.25 15.10
CA ASN A 226 8.76 -6.53 14.43
C ASN A 226 10.22 -7.03 14.33
N SER A 227 10.48 -8.23 14.88
CA SER A 227 11.80 -8.86 14.86
C SER A 227 12.40 -9.11 13.47
N MET A 228 11.57 -9.20 12.42
CA MET A 228 12.01 -9.30 11.02
C MET A 228 12.58 -7.98 10.48
N ASN A 229 12.39 -6.87 11.21
CA ASN A 229 12.90 -5.53 10.91
C ASN A 229 12.69 -5.12 9.42
N PRO A 230 11.44 -4.98 8.95
CA PRO A 230 11.19 -4.71 7.53
C PRO A 230 11.89 -3.43 7.05
N GLN A 231 12.65 -3.52 5.96
CA GLN A 231 13.59 -2.48 5.52
C GLN A 231 12.93 -1.42 4.62
N THR A 232 11.78 -1.73 4.04
CA THR A 232 11.01 -0.84 3.16
C THR A 232 9.53 -1.12 3.33
N LEU A 233 8.76 -0.06 3.38
CA LEU A 233 7.31 -0.13 3.47
C LEU A 233 6.71 -0.11 2.07
N LEU A 234 5.84 -1.06 1.75
CA LEU A 234 4.92 -0.97 0.63
C LEU A 234 3.60 -0.42 1.18
N PHE A 235 3.28 0.82 0.81
CA PHE A 235 2.10 1.52 1.29
C PHE A 235 1.00 1.45 0.21
N VAL A 236 -0.04 0.66 0.44
CA VAL A 236 -1.02 0.29 -0.60
C VAL A 236 -2.27 1.18 -0.66
N GLY A 237 -2.10 2.49 -0.48
CA GLY A 237 -3.19 3.48 -0.57
C GLY A 237 -3.87 3.83 0.76
N ASP A 238 -4.70 4.87 0.69
CA ASP A 238 -5.54 5.39 1.78
C ASP A 238 -4.71 5.78 3.01
N LEU A 239 -3.97 6.89 2.86
CA LEU A 239 -2.99 7.32 3.86
C LEU A 239 -3.68 7.93 5.09
N SER A 240 -4.22 9.15 4.94
CA SER A 240 -4.59 9.99 6.09
C SER A 240 -6.06 9.94 6.49
N TYR A 241 -6.95 9.57 5.55
CA TYR A 241 -8.41 9.72 5.65
C TYR A 241 -8.86 11.16 5.98
N ALA A 242 -8.09 12.16 5.53
CA ALA A 242 -8.43 13.58 5.71
C ALA A 242 -9.76 13.98 5.04
N ASP A 243 -10.18 13.25 4.00
CA ASP A 243 -11.45 13.44 3.29
C ASP A 243 -12.69 13.07 4.13
N ALA A 244 -12.51 12.30 5.22
CA ALA A 244 -13.59 11.99 6.15
C ALA A 244 -13.99 13.18 7.05
N TYR A 245 -13.22 14.28 7.02
CA TYR A 245 -13.43 15.47 7.82
C TYR A 245 -14.17 16.58 7.04
N PRO A 246 -14.87 17.50 7.73
CA PRO A 246 -15.56 18.61 7.06
C PRO A 246 -14.63 19.37 6.11
N LEU A 247 -15.09 19.57 4.87
CA LEU A 247 -14.33 20.23 3.79
C LEU A 247 -12.99 19.54 3.44
N GLY A 248 -12.83 18.26 3.78
CA GLY A 248 -11.58 17.52 3.60
C GLY A 248 -10.42 18.15 4.36
N ASP A 249 -10.61 18.44 5.66
CA ASP A 249 -9.65 19.15 6.52
C ASP A 249 -8.21 18.63 6.37
N ASN A 250 -7.41 19.38 5.61
CA ASN A 250 -6.05 18.98 5.26
C ASN A 250 -5.04 19.14 6.42
N THR A 251 -5.45 19.67 7.57
CA THR A 251 -4.67 19.56 8.81
C THR A 251 -4.53 18.10 9.27
N ARG A 252 -5.42 17.21 8.80
CA ARG A 252 -5.34 15.75 9.00
C ARG A 252 -4.23 15.10 8.20
N TRP A 253 -3.81 15.68 7.07
CA TRP A 253 -2.57 15.26 6.41
C TRP A 253 -1.34 15.66 7.23
N ASP A 254 -1.35 16.82 7.87
CA ASP A 254 -0.20 17.29 8.64
C ASP A 254 0.03 16.46 9.90
N THR A 255 -1.03 16.15 10.63
CA THR A 255 -0.99 15.26 11.79
C THR A 255 -0.56 13.85 11.38
N TRP A 256 -1.09 13.31 10.28
CA TRP A 256 -0.66 12.01 9.75
C TRP A 256 0.82 11.99 9.36
N GLY A 257 1.32 13.05 8.72
CA GLY A 257 2.73 13.19 8.37
C GLY A 257 3.63 13.21 9.61
N ARG A 258 3.23 13.91 10.68
CA ARG A 258 3.97 13.93 11.96
C ARG A 258 3.93 12.57 12.66
N PHE A 259 2.77 11.91 12.64
CA PHE A 259 2.59 10.58 13.21
C PHE A 259 3.46 9.52 12.54
N THR A 260 3.53 9.51 11.21
CA THR A 260 4.29 8.49 10.45
C THR A 260 5.78 8.80 10.36
N GLU A 261 6.23 10.03 10.64
CA GLU A 261 7.64 10.45 10.58
C GLU A 261 8.57 9.51 11.37
N LYS A 262 8.14 9.01 12.54
CA LYS A 262 8.91 8.04 13.36
C LYS A 262 9.29 6.77 12.61
N LEU A 263 8.57 6.46 11.54
CA LEU A 263 8.79 5.32 10.66
C LEU A 263 9.42 5.75 9.33
N VAL A 264 8.75 6.64 8.59
CA VAL A 264 9.06 6.89 7.18
C VAL A 264 10.19 7.89 6.97
N ALA A 265 10.72 8.53 8.01
CA ALA A 265 11.99 9.27 7.93
C ALA A 265 13.22 8.34 7.90
N TYR A 266 13.07 7.07 8.29
CA TYR A 266 14.18 6.12 8.43
C TYR A 266 14.09 4.94 7.46
N LYS A 267 12.87 4.56 7.07
CA LYS A 267 12.61 3.45 6.15
C LYS A 267 11.82 3.98 4.94
N PRO A 268 12.32 3.79 3.71
CA PRO A 268 11.60 4.23 2.52
C PRO A 268 10.21 3.62 2.41
N ALA A 269 9.23 4.43 2.03
CA ALA A 269 7.89 3.98 1.71
C ALA A 269 7.63 4.09 0.21
N ILE A 270 7.21 3.00 -0.42
CA ILE A 270 6.76 2.96 -1.81
C ILE A 270 5.26 3.23 -1.80
N TRP A 271 4.86 4.39 -2.32
CA TRP A 271 3.52 4.95 -2.18
C TRP A 271 2.60 4.51 -3.33
N SER A 272 1.45 3.95 -2.99
CA SER A 272 0.30 3.80 -3.89
C SER A 272 -0.81 4.75 -3.44
N ALA A 273 -1.65 5.19 -4.39
CA ALA A 273 -2.80 6.04 -4.13
C ALA A 273 -4.08 5.19 -4.00
N GLY A 274 -4.84 5.44 -2.93
CA GLY A 274 -6.17 4.88 -2.71
C GLY A 274 -7.30 5.84 -3.10
N ASN A 275 -8.55 5.48 -2.80
CA ASN A 275 -9.70 6.34 -3.09
C ASN A 275 -9.80 7.53 -2.12
N HIS A 276 -9.39 7.35 -0.86
CA HIS A 276 -9.39 8.43 0.13
C HIS A 276 -8.33 9.50 -0.19
N ASP A 277 -7.42 9.21 -1.11
CA ASP A 277 -6.41 10.15 -1.58
C ASP A 277 -6.91 11.02 -2.76
N ILE A 278 -8.07 10.72 -3.36
CA ILE A 278 -8.63 11.46 -4.52
C ILE A 278 -8.99 12.90 -4.16
N GLN A 279 -9.67 13.11 -3.03
CA GLN A 279 -10.06 14.40 -2.48
C GLN A 279 -10.60 15.42 -3.51
N VAL A 280 -11.65 15.06 -4.26
CA VAL A 280 -12.36 15.99 -5.15
C VAL A 280 -13.61 16.54 -4.44
N LEU A 281 -13.73 17.87 -4.40
CA LEU A 281 -14.83 18.59 -3.77
C LEU A 281 -15.31 19.75 -4.68
N PRO A 282 -16.08 19.44 -5.74
CA PRO A 282 -16.39 20.40 -6.80
C PRO A 282 -17.16 21.64 -6.32
N GLU A 283 -18.04 21.48 -5.34
CA GLU A 283 -18.79 22.59 -4.74
C GLU A 283 -17.90 23.65 -4.06
N ASN A 284 -16.65 23.29 -3.76
CA ASN A 284 -15.65 24.17 -3.17
C ASN A 284 -14.52 24.53 -4.15
N GLY A 285 -14.65 24.17 -5.43
CA GLY A 285 -13.64 24.46 -6.46
C GLY A 285 -12.49 23.47 -6.54
N GLU A 286 -12.49 22.41 -5.72
CA GLU A 286 -11.44 21.39 -5.69
C GLU A 286 -11.72 20.29 -6.72
N ASN A 287 -11.32 20.54 -7.97
CA ASN A 287 -11.63 19.67 -9.12
C ASN A 287 -10.47 18.77 -9.55
N GLU A 288 -9.27 18.96 -9.01
CA GLU A 288 -8.07 18.20 -9.38
C GLU A 288 -7.95 16.94 -8.50
N PRO A 289 -8.06 15.71 -9.06
CA PRO A 289 -7.88 14.49 -8.30
C PRO A 289 -6.46 14.36 -7.74
N PHE A 290 -6.35 13.82 -6.53
CA PHE A 290 -5.10 13.52 -5.83
C PHE A 290 -4.22 14.73 -5.50
N GLN A 291 -4.78 15.94 -5.54
CA GLN A 291 -3.99 17.16 -5.39
C GLN A 291 -3.20 17.19 -4.06
N PRO A 292 -3.78 16.92 -2.87
CA PRO A 292 -3.00 16.84 -1.64
C PRO A 292 -1.95 15.70 -1.63
N TYR A 293 -2.31 14.51 -2.14
CA TYR A 293 -1.44 13.34 -2.18
C TYR A 293 -0.18 13.59 -3.05
N ILE A 294 -0.36 14.02 -4.30
CA ILE A 294 0.74 14.22 -5.26
C ILE A 294 1.68 15.34 -4.80
N LYS A 295 1.16 16.36 -4.11
CA LYS A 295 1.96 17.48 -3.59
C LYS A 295 2.78 17.09 -2.36
N ARG A 296 2.36 16.07 -1.60
CA ARG A 296 3.03 15.64 -0.36
C ARG A 296 3.96 14.45 -0.56
N TYR A 297 3.57 13.47 -1.38
CA TYR A 297 4.26 12.19 -1.51
C TYR A 297 4.76 11.97 -2.95
N PRO A 298 5.97 12.47 -3.29
CA PRO A 298 6.54 12.29 -4.61
C PRO A 298 6.93 10.83 -4.84
N THR A 299 6.97 10.43 -6.11
CA THR A 299 7.38 9.08 -6.55
C THR A 299 8.45 9.18 -7.63
N PRO A 300 9.30 8.15 -7.83
CA PRO A 300 10.34 8.14 -8.85
C PRO A 300 9.78 7.82 -10.25
N TYR A 301 8.55 8.21 -10.56
CA TYR A 301 7.82 7.73 -11.74
C TYR A 301 8.57 7.94 -13.07
N LYS A 302 9.27 9.07 -13.20
CA LYS A 302 10.10 9.40 -14.37
C LYS A 302 11.26 8.41 -14.57
N GLU A 303 11.80 7.85 -13.49
CA GLU A 303 12.92 6.89 -13.53
C GLU A 303 12.48 5.55 -14.14
N SER A 304 11.18 5.26 -14.08
CA SER A 304 10.54 4.12 -14.77
C SER A 304 9.95 4.45 -16.13
N GLY A 305 10.14 5.68 -16.63
CA GLY A 305 9.55 6.15 -17.89
C GLY A 305 8.04 6.40 -17.86
N SER A 306 7.43 6.43 -16.66
CA SER A 306 6.01 6.76 -16.52
C SER A 306 5.74 8.25 -16.76
N SER A 307 4.53 8.56 -17.22
CA SER A 307 4.02 9.93 -17.39
C SER A 307 3.32 10.48 -16.14
N SER A 308 3.11 9.67 -15.11
CA SER A 308 2.31 10.04 -13.93
C SER A 308 2.92 9.55 -12.62
N PRO A 309 2.83 10.33 -11.53
CA PRO A 309 3.28 9.89 -10.21
C PRO A 309 2.43 8.76 -9.61
N LEU A 310 1.24 8.49 -10.18
CA LEU A 310 0.26 7.53 -9.64
C LEU A 310 0.51 6.08 -10.09
N TRP A 311 1.30 5.86 -11.15
CA TRP A 311 1.72 4.54 -11.60
C TRP A 311 3.18 4.57 -12.00
N TYR A 312 3.98 3.65 -11.48
CA TYR A 312 5.41 3.62 -11.69
C TYR A 312 5.99 2.27 -11.30
N SER A 313 7.28 2.08 -11.52
CA SER A 313 7.98 0.90 -11.00
C SER A 313 9.33 1.25 -10.40
N VAL A 314 9.83 0.35 -9.56
CA VAL A 314 11.18 0.39 -8.98
C VAL A 314 11.72 -1.03 -8.84
N LYS A 315 13.04 -1.18 -8.92
CA LYS A 315 13.74 -2.40 -8.50
C LYS A 315 14.35 -2.17 -7.13
N ARG A 316 14.26 -3.17 -6.27
CA ARG A 316 14.87 -3.15 -4.95
C ARG A 316 15.20 -4.57 -4.51
N ALA A 317 16.48 -4.84 -4.28
CA ALA A 317 16.98 -6.19 -4.02
C ALA A 317 16.52 -7.16 -5.14
N SER A 318 15.86 -8.26 -4.80
CA SER A 318 15.33 -9.24 -5.75
C SER A 318 13.93 -8.90 -6.30
N ALA A 319 13.32 -7.79 -5.89
CA ALA A 319 11.97 -7.42 -6.29
C ALA A 319 11.96 -6.37 -7.41
N TYR A 320 11.13 -6.63 -8.43
CA TYR A 320 10.63 -5.61 -9.34
C TYR A 320 9.21 -5.24 -8.91
N ILE A 321 9.03 -4.02 -8.41
CA ILE A 321 7.77 -3.55 -7.83
C ILE A 321 7.08 -2.66 -8.86
N ILE A 322 5.84 -3.02 -9.23
CA ILE A 322 4.97 -2.20 -10.08
C ILE A 322 3.86 -1.63 -9.20
N VAL A 323 3.77 -0.31 -9.16
CA VAL A 323 2.68 0.42 -8.51
C VAL A 323 1.70 0.86 -9.58
N LEU A 324 0.44 0.46 -9.44
CA LEU A 324 -0.66 0.86 -10.32
C LEU A 324 -1.62 1.79 -9.57
N SER A 325 -2.42 2.54 -10.33
CA SER A 325 -3.49 3.38 -9.81
C SER A 325 -4.85 2.79 -10.19
N SER A 326 -5.59 2.29 -9.21
CA SER A 326 -6.96 1.76 -9.40
C SER A 326 -7.97 2.83 -9.83
N TYR A 327 -7.60 4.10 -9.68
CA TYR A 327 -8.48 5.26 -9.78
C TYR A 327 -8.06 6.23 -10.88
N SER A 328 -7.19 5.79 -11.79
CA SER A 328 -6.81 6.51 -13.00
C SER A 328 -7.26 5.75 -14.23
N ALA A 329 -7.39 6.45 -15.36
CA ALA A 329 -7.77 5.81 -16.61
C ALA A 329 -6.75 4.72 -17.00
N SER A 330 -7.17 3.46 -17.02
CA SER A 330 -6.39 2.35 -17.54
C SER A 330 -6.56 2.30 -19.07
N GLY A 331 -5.94 3.23 -19.79
CA GLY A 331 -5.80 3.16 -21.25
C GLY A 331 -4.76 2.10 -21.66
N ASN A 332 -4.57 1.90 -22.97
CA ASN A 332 -3.54 1.00 -23.53
C ASN A 332 -2.11 1.30 -23.03
N ASP A 333 -1.86 2.47 -22.42
CA ASP A 333 -0.58 2.84 -21.82
C ASP A 333 -0.27 2.08 -20.51
N ALA A 334 -1.27 1.64 -19.76
CA ALA A 334 -1.07 0.76 -18.61
C ALA A 334 -0.62 -0.65 -19.05
N LEU A 335 -1.01 -1.08 -20.26
CA LEU A 335 -0.56 -2.33 -20.88
C LEU A 335 0.88 -2.26 -21.41
N LEU A 336 1.43 -1.07 -21.67
CA LEU A 336 2.83 -0.90 -22.08
C LEU A 336 3.82 -1.28 -20.97
N LEU A 337 3.46 -1.05 -19.69
CA LEU A 337 4.22 -1.57 -18.54
C LEU A 337 4.21 -3.12 -18.48
N ILE A 338 3.17 -3.76 -19.02
CA ILE A 338 3.01 -5.22 -19.08
C ILE A 338 3.62 -5.82 -20.37
N ASN A 339 3.79 -5.03 -21.43
CA ASN A 339 4.33 -5.50 -22.72
C ASN A 339 5.84 -5.27 -22.90
N LEU A 340 6.51 -4.54 -21.99
CA LEU A 340 7.98 -4.51 -21.92
C LEU A 340 8.59 -5.80 -21.34
N PHE A 341 7.75 -6.73 -20.87
CA PHE A 341 8.16 -8.09 -20.57
C PHE A 341 8.35 -8.87 -21.88
N HIS A 342 9.60 -9.00 -22.33
CA HIS A 342 9.97 -10.20 -23.09
C HIS A 342 9.56 -11.43 -22.27
N PRO A 343 9.10 -12.53 -22.90
CA PRO A 343 8.52 -13.65 -22.18
C PRO A 343 9.62 -14.32 -21.34
N ILE A 344 9.66 -13.96 -20.05
CA ILE A 344 10.30 -14.80 -19.04
C ILE A 344 9.39 -16.01 -18.93
N GLN A 345 9.69 -17.05 -19.73
CA GLN A 345 9.16 -18.38 -19.51
C GLN A 345 9.54 -18.82 -18.11
N PHE A 346 8.63 -18.68 -17.15
CA PHE A 346 8.70 -19.44 -15.91
C PHE A 346 8.39 -20.91 -16.26
N SER A 347 9.42 -21.71 -16.54
CA SER A 347 9.28 -23.17 -16.52
C SER A 347 9.23 -23.61 -15.05
N TRP A 348 8.02 -23.90 -14.56
CA TRP A 348 7.86 -24.61 -13.30
C TRP A 348 8.26 -26.07 -13.52
N ASN A 349 9.52 -26.41 -13.24
CA ASN A 349 9.93 -27.79 -13.06
C ASN A 349 9.77 -28.15 -11.59
N PHE A 350 8.63 -28.74 -11.24
CA PHE A 350 8.51 -29.49 -10.00
C PHE A 350 9.33 -30.78 -10.16
N ARG A 351 10.34 -30.97 -9.30
CA ARG A 351 10.96 -32.27 -9.04
C ARG A 351 10.43 -32.82 -7.73
#